data_AF-A0A813LGZ2-F1
#
_entry.id   AF-A0A813LGZ2-F1
#
_cell.length_a   1.000
_cell.length_b   1.000
_cell.length_c   1.000
_cell.angle_alpha   90.00
_cell.angle_beta   90.00
_cell.angle_gamma   90.00
#
_symmetry.space_group_name_H-M   'P 1'
#
loop_
_entity.id
_entity.type
_entity.pdbx_description
1 polymer ?
#
loop_
_entity_poly.entity_id
_entity_poly.type
_entity_poly.pdbx_seq_one_letter_code
_entity_poly.pdbx_strand_id
1 'polypeptide(L)'
;MAAPTSASSVSRGLNLASLRRVRRLWNEDVQRITVSELWSQNGELQESPEQRQLRLARQTHQQLKLRIAHRLKDFLFLPYKTMSNPSVRLLYEKYVAAYSMHEDFGEISSTSTASAYWQGLAHTFEDHQNVTLLLGLARRRLIRLDPTLAPTLDAFFSRFFVSRIGTHLLGACFLQQAALPGARKPGGVAMGVLQPTCPATFLQDLAESINSASGGPRVPVEILGATDASILYIPGHLRVILREILQNSMLASATLAEAHGKSEPIAVRVQINQGQFGVFVTVSDKAGGIVNSERLWSWGQDPALLQDLEPEAGAPGGAQKLSSEDSEGEEEELLASRTSGVRMPLGFGLPVARLTARYFGGDVRLQTLLGYGTNVYAHIPQLQGNIGSDDSSASIIRP
;
A
#
# COMPACT_ATOMS: atom_id res chain seq x y z
N MET A 1 0.22 1.44 37.47
CA MET A 1 0.72 2.59 36.69
C MET A 1 -0.29 2.85 35.58
N ALA A 2 -0.85 4.05 35.56
CA ALA A 2 -2.03 4.39 34.77
C ALA A 2 -1.76 4.30 33.25
N ALA A 3 -2.72 3.77 32.51
CA ALA A 3 -2.79 3.89 31.05
C ALA A 3 -2.66 5.37 30.67
N PRO A 4 -2.01 5.71 29.55
CA PRO A 4 -1.96 7.09 29.08
C PRO A 4 -3.40 7.54 28.82
N THR A 5 -3.85 8.48 29.63
CA THR A 5 -5.11 9.18 29.48
C THR A 5 -5.15 9.81 28.10
N SER A 6 -6.33 9.77 27.47
CA SER A 6 -6.65 10.44 26.21
C SER A 6 -6.46 11.96 26.38
N ALA A 7 -5.22 12.41 26.24
CA ALA A 7 -4.89 13.82 26.15
C ALA A 7 -5.42 14.33 24.80
N SER A 8 -6.29 15.33 24.87
CA SER A 8 -6.72 16.13 23.74
C SER A 8 -5.51 16.48 22.85
N SER A 9 -5.61 16.11 21.57
CA SER A 9 -4.54 16.23 20.58
C SER A 9 -4.32 17.68 20.16
N VAL A 10 -3.78 18.51 21.07
CA VAL A 10 -3.09 19.73 20.66
C VAL A 10 -1.85 19.28 19.90
N SER A 11 -1.78 19.60 18.60
CA SER A 11 -0.69 19.19 17.70
C SER A 11 0.67 19.51 18.34
N ARG A 12 1.31 18.51 18.94
CA ARG A 12 2.62 18.64 19.57
C ARG A 12 3.62 18.60 18.43
N GLY A 13 3.92 19.75 17.84
CA GLY A 13 5.01 19.88 16.88
C GLY A 13 6.31 19.33 17.47
N LEU A 14 7.22 18.84 16.63
CA LEU A 14 8.54 18.39 17.07
C LEU A 14 9.27 19.54 17.78
N ASN A 15 9.37 19.47 19.10
CA ASN A 15 10.16 20.43 19.86
C ASN A 15 11.66 20.23 19.54
N LEU A 16 12.49 21.23 19.86
CA LEU A 16 13.93 21.20 19.58
C LEU A 16 14.65 19.98 20.19
N ALA A 17 14.22 19.51 21.35
CA ALA A 17 14.82 18.35 22.00
C ALA A 17 14.49 17.04 21.27
N SER A 18 13.22 16.83 20.91
CA SER A 18 12.78 15.70 20.09
C SER A 18 13.45 15.73 18.72
N LEU A 19 13.57 16.90 18.08
CA LEU A 19 14.27 17.03 16.79
C LEU A 19 15.75 16.63 16.89
N ARG A 20 16.44 17.00 17.97
CA ARG A 20 17.83 16.57 18.20
C ARG A 20 17.94 15.04 18.35
N ARG A 21 16.97 14.39 19.02
CA ARG A 21 16.93 12.93 19.16
C ARG A 21 16.62 12.23 17.85
N VAL A 22 15.61 12.70 17.11
CA VAL A 22 15.27 12.23 15.76
C VAL A 22 16.48 12.32 14.83
N ARG A 23 17.23 13.43 14.87
CA ARG A 23 18.41 13.63 14.03
C ARG A 23 19.55 12.65 14.33
N ARG A 24 19.69 12.14 15.55
CA ARG A 24 20.67 11.09 15.87
C ARG A 24 20.34 9.79 15.14
N LEU A 25 19.06 9.44 15.10
CA LEU A 25 18.56 8.24 14.42
C LEU A 25 18.72 8.32 12.89
N TRP A 26 18.86 9.50 12.31
CA TRP A 26 19.06 9.65 10.84
C TRP A 26 20.39 9.11 10.32
N ASN A 27 21.36 8.90 11.22
CA ASN A 27 22.67 8.34 10.89
C ASN A 27 22.71 6.82 11.12
N GLU A 28 21.67 6.24 11.72
CA GLU A 28 21.56 4.80 11.91
C GLU A 28 20.89 4.17 10.68
N ASP A 29 21.45 3.04 10.23
CA ASP A 29 20.92 2.31 9.10
C ASP A 29 19.68 1.52 9.50
N VAL A 30 18.63 1.62 8.68
CA VAL A 30 17.42 0.82 8.86
C VAL A 30 17.73 -0.63 8.52
N GLN A 31 17.65 -1.51 9.52
CA GLN A 31 17.84 -2.94 9.32
C GLN A 31 16.80 -3.48 8.34
N ARG A 32 17.26 -4.10 7.25
CA ARG A 32 16.41 -4.86 6.34
C ARG A 32 16.12 -6.19 7.03
N ILE A 33 14.84 -6.50 7.21
CA ILE A 33 14.41 -7.76 7.80
C ILE A 33 13.85 -8.61 6.66
N THR A 34 14.42 -9.79 6.48
CA THR A 34 13.94 -10.72 5.46
C THR A 34 12.68 -11.45 5.93
N VAL A 35 11.87 -11.90 4.99
CA VAL A 35 10.69 -12.71 5.31
C VAL A 35 11.06 -14.02 6.01
N SER A 36 12.22 -14.58 5.64
CA SER A 36 12.79 -15.76 6.30
C SER A 36 13.16 -15.48 7.76
N GLU A 37 13.74 -14.31 8.06
CA GLU A 37 14.05 -13.90 9.44
C GLU A 37 12.78 -13.68 10.27
N LEU A 38 11.74 -13.07 9.70
CA LEU A 38 10.44 -12.94 10.37
C LEU A 38 9.80 -14.30 10.67
N TRP A 39 10.03 -15.28 9.81
CA TRP A 39 9.53 -16.64 10.01
C TRP A 39 10.36 -17.42 11.03
N SER A 40 11.69 -17.34 10.96
CA SER A 40 12.60 -18.04 11.88
C SER A 40 12.45 -17.56 13.32
N GLN A 41 12.15 -16.27 13.51
CA GLN A 41 11.84 -15.69 14.83
C GLN A 41 10.63 -16.33 15.52
N ASN A 42 9.80 -17.10 14.79
CA ASN A 42 8.67 -17.84 15.34
C ASN A 42 9.05 -19.25 15.82
N GLY A 43 10.17 -19.77 15.33
CA GLY A 43 10.57 -21.17 15.44
C GLY A 43 11.63 -21.48 16.48
N GLU A 44 12.09 -20.52 17.28
CA GLU A 44 13.00 -20.81 18.40
C GLU A 44 12.25 -21.64 19.46
N LEU A 45 12.42 -22.96 19.37
CA LEU A 45 11.76 -24.00 20.17
C LEU A 45 12.06 -23.91 21.68
N GLN A 46 12.96 -23.02 22.10
CA GLN A 46 13.45 -22.91 23.48
C GLN A 46 13.00 -21.64 24.21
N GLU A 47 12.39 -20.65 23.53
CA GLU A 47 11.92 -19.42 24.18
C GLU A 47 10.53 -19.59 24.81
N SER A 48 10.34 -19.09 26.03
CA SER A 48 9.00 -18.99 26.62
C SER A 48 8.13 -17.98 25.83
N PRO A 49 6.80 -18.14 25.80
CA PRO A 49 5.92 -17.23 25.06
C PRO A 49 6.05 -15.77 25.54
N GLU A 50 6.28 -15.56 26.83
CA GLU A 50 6.49 -14.24 27.42
C GLU A 50 7.81 -13.61 26.98
N GLN A 51 8.90 -14.40 26.97
CA GLN A 51 10.22 -13.95 26.50
C GLN A 51 10.16 -13.58 25.01
N ARG A 52 9.49 -14.39 24.20
CA ARG A 52 9.26 -14.12 22.78
C ARG A 52 8.48 -12.82 22.58
N GLN A 53 7.38 -12.62 23.32
CA GLN A 53 6.58 -11.40 23.23
C GLN A 53 7.40 -10.15 23.59
N LEU A 54 8.20 -10.23 24.66
CA LEU A 54 9.09 -9.14 25.07
C LEU A 54 10.16 -8.83 24.02
N ARG A 55 10.82 -9.87 23.47
CA ARG A 55 11.82 -9.73 22.42
C ARG A 55 11.23 -9.04 21.18
N LEU A 56 10.09 -9.52 20.71
CA LEU A 56 9.39 -8.96 19.55
C LEU A 56 8.94 -7.52 19.80
N ALA A 57 8.43 -7.21 20.99
CA ALA A 57 8.01 -5.86 21.35
C ALA A 57 9.20 -4.89 21.33
N ARG A 58 10.34 -5.26 21.93
CA ARG A 58 11.57 -4.45 21.93
C ARG A 58 12.11 -4.23 20.52
N GLN A 59 12.21 -5.30 19.74
CA GLN A 59 12.70 -5.23 18.36
C GLN A 59 11.79 -4.35 17.49
N THR A 60 10.48 -4.54 17.58
CA THR A 60 9.49 -3.75 16.85
C THR A 60 9.56 -2.28 17.26
N HIS A 61 9.57 -1.99 18.56
CA HIS A 61 9.65 -0.62 19.07
C HIS A 61 10.90 0.11 18.58
N GLN A 62 12.08 -0.53 18.64
CA GLN A 62 13.33 0.04 18.16
C GLN A 62 13.30 0.29 16.64
N GLN A 63 12.90 -0.72 15.86
CA GLN A 63 12.90 -0.65 14.40
C GLN A 63 11.87 0.34 13.86
N LEU A 64 10.66 0.38 14.43
CA LEU A 64 9.63 1.32 14.02
C LEU A 64 10.01 2.76 14.38
N LYS A 65 10.57 3.00 15.57
CA LYS A 65 11.08 4.32 15.97
C LYS A 65 12.12 4.86 14.97
N LEU A 66 13.08 4.02 14.57
CA LEU A 66 14.10 4.38 13.59
C LEU A 66 13.48 4.65 12.21
N ARG A 67 12.60 3.77 11.72
CA ARG A 67 11.92 3.93 10.42
C ARG A 67 11.07 5.20 10.37
N ILE A 68 10.34 5.51 11.44
CA ILE A 68 9.54 6.74 11.56
C ILE A 68 10.46 7.97 11.55
N ALA A 69 11.61 7.94 12.25
CA ALA A 69 12.57 9.04 12.22
C ALA A 69 13.09 9.31 10.80
N HIS A 70 13.40 8.27 10.02
CA HIS A 70 13.76 8.40 8.60
C HIS A 70 12.59 8.91 7.73
N ARG A 71 11.34 8.55 8.05
CA ARG A 71 10.17 9.13 7.36
C ARG A 71 10.03 10.62 7.67
N LEU A 72 10.21 11.03 8.92
CA LEU A 72 10.20 12.44 9.30
C LEU A 72 11.29 13.24 8.59
N LYS A 73 12.49 12.66 8.42
CA LYS A 73 13.54 13.23 7.56
C LYS A 73 13.01 13.51 6.16
N ASP A 74 12.43 12.51 5.51
CA ASP A 74 11.92 12.66 4.15
C ASP A 74 10.88 13.78 4.01
N PHE A 75 9.99 13.97 4.99
CA PHE A 75 9.06 15.11 5.01
C PHE A 75 9.78 16.46 5.14
N LEU A 76 10.74 16.58 6.05
CA LEU A 76 11.45 17.84 6.30
C LEU A 76 12.29 18.32 5.11
N PHE A 77 12.68 17.40 4.22
CA PHE A 77 13.42 17.72 2.98
C PHE A 77 12.51 17.89 1.75
N LEU A 78 11.19 17.84 1.90
CA LEU A 78 10.29 18.20 0.81
C LEU A 78 10.33 19.72 0.56
N PRO A 79 10.08 20.17 -0.69
CA PRO A 79 9.94 21.58 -1.00
C PRO A 79 8.89 22.25 -0.11
N TYR A 80 9.12 23.50 0.28
CA TYR A 80 8.20 24.24 1.15
C TYR A 80 6.76 24.23 0.61
N LYS A 81 6.58 24.43 -0.70
CA LYS A 81 5.27 24.36 -1.38
C LYS A 81 4.53 23.05 -1.09
N THR A 82 5.24 21.93 -1.04
CA THR A 82 4.68 20.61 -0.73
C THR A 82 4.27 20.52 0.74
N MET A 83 5.10 21.00 1.65
CA MET A 83 4.81 20.99 3.10
C MET A 83 3.70 21.96 3.51
N SER A 84 3.44 23.00 2.73
CA SER A 84 2.31 23.91 2.91
C SER A 84 0.96 23.28 2.56
N ASN A 85 0.94 22.17 1.82
CA ASN A 85 -0.31 21.49 1.48
C ASN A 85 -0.96 20.87 2.74
N PRO A 86 -2.26 21.10 3.00
CA PRO A 86 -2.93 20.59 4.21
C PRO A 86 -2.86 19.07 4.38
N SER A 87 -3.00 18.30 3.30
CA SER A 87 -2.95 16.83 3.35
C SER A 87 -1.55 16.31 3.69
N VAL A 88 -0.49 16.94 3.14
CA VAL A 88 0.91 16.61 3.49
C VAL A 88 1.21 17.00 4.94
N ARG A 89 0.74 18.18 5.36
CA ARG A 89 0.93 18.66 6.74
C ARG A 89 0.25 17.74 7.76
N LEU A 90 -1.00 17.38 7.53
CA LEU A 90 -1.73 16.44 8.38
C LEU A 90 -1.00 15.09 8.45
N LEU A 91 -0.45 14.61 7.33
CA LEU A 91 0.33 13.39 7.31
C LEU A 91 1.61 13.51 8.13
N TYR A 92 2.34 14.61 7.98
CA TYR A 92 3.53 14.89 8.79
C TYR A 92 3.18 14.90 10.29
N GLU A 93 2.09 15.56 10.69
CA GLU A 93 1.61 15.59 12.08
C GLU A 93 1.29 14.19 12.62
N LYS A 94 0.69 13.31 11.79
CA LYS A 94 0.48 11.88 12.14
C LYS A 94 1.79 11.13 12.40
N TYR A 95 2.81 11.35 11.57
CA TYR A 95 4.14 10.75 11.79
C TYR A 95 4.86 11.33 13.01
N VAL A 96 4.65 12.62 13.33
CA VAL A 96 5.17 13.24 14.55
C VAL A 96 4.50 12.64 15.80
N ALA A 97 3.18 12.44 15.77
CA ALA A 97 2.45 11.77 16.84
C ALA A 97 2.93 10.32 17.02
N ALA A 98 3.10 9.58 15.92
CA ALA A 98 3.64 8.22 15.96
C ALA A 98 5.06 8.18 16.56
N TYR A 99 5.94 9.12 16.22
CA TYR A 99 7.27 9.22 16.81
C TYR A 99 7.20 9.55 18.30
N SER A 100 6.35 10.50 18.69
CA SER A 100 6.18 10.92 20.09
C SER A 100 5.70 9.75 20.94
N MET A 101 4.73 8.97 20.44
CA MET A 101 4.30 7.72 21.08
C MET A 101 5.48 6.77 21.30
N HIS A 102 6.32 6.52 20.30
CA HIS A 102 7.50 5.64 20.46
C HIS A 102 8.56 6.22 21.39
N GLU A 103 8.67 7.54 21.48
CA GLU A 103 9.57 8.23 22.39
C GLU A 103 9.10 8.12 23.85
N ASP A 104 7.81 8.27 24.09
CA ASP A 104 7.19 8.27 25.42
C ASP A 104 7.14 6.87 26.06
N PHE A 105 7.06 5.79 25.26
CA PHE A 105 6.94 4.42 25.77
C PHE A 105 8.16 3.91 26.57
N GLY A 106 9.34 4.52 26.44
CA GLY A 106 10.53 4.12 27.20
C GLY A 106 10.99 2.67 26.91
N GLU A 107 11.56 2.01 27.92
CA GLU A 107 12.07 0.62 27.81
C GLU A 107 10.97 -0.41 28.15
N ILE A 108 10.80 -1.42 27.28
CA ILE A 108 9.79 -2.48 27.44
C ILE A 108 10.38 -3.63 28.28
N SER A 109 10.05 -3.69 29.57
CA SER A 109 10.63 -4.66 30.51
C SER A 109 9.68 -5.78 30.94
N SER A 110 8.37 -5.61 30.77
CA SER A 110 7.35 -6.56 31.26
C SER A 110 6.27 -6.85 30.21
N THR A 111 5.58 -7.99 30.36
CA THR A 111 4.46 -8.37 29.50
C THR A 111 3.34 -7.33 29.54
N SER A 112 3.10 -6.71 30.69
CA SER A 112 2.14 -5.60 30.84
C SER A 112 2.52 -4.39 29.97
N THR A 113 3.81 -3.99 29.99
CA THR A 113 4.30 -2.90 29.12
C THR A 113 4.27 -3.27 27.64
N ALA A 114 4.50 -4.54 27.27
CA ALA A 114 4.37 -5.00 25.90
C ALA A 114 2.92 -4.96 25.41
N SER A 115 1.96 -5.30 26.26
CA SER A 115 0.52 -5.18 25.99
C SER A 115 0.07 -3.73 25.81
N ALA A 116 0.59 -2.82 26.64
CA ALA A 116 0.34 -1.39 26.48
C ALA A 116 0.93 -0.86 25.15
N TYR A 117 2.15 -1.29 24.79
CA TYR A 117 2.76 -0.95 23.51
C TYR A 117 1.94 -1.48 22.32
N TRP A 118 1.43 -2.71 22.42
CA TRP A 118 0.54 -3.29 21.42
C TRP A 118 -0.69 -2.40 21.17
N GLN A 119 -1.35 -1.93 22.24
CA GLN A 119 -2.53 -1.07 22.13
C GLN A 119 -2.22 0.26 21.46
N GLY A 120 -1.14 0.94 21.89
CA GLY A 120 -0.74 2.20 21.27
C GLY A 120 -0.35 2.02 19.80
N LEU A 121 0.30 0.91 19.46
CA LEU A 121 0.70 0.62 18.09
C LEU A 121 -0.52 0.33 17.21
N ALA A 122 -1.49 -0.43 17.73
CA ALA A 122 -2.75 -0.71 17.03
C ALA A 122 -3.48 0.60 16.67
N HIS A 123 -3.59 1.52 17.64
CA HIS A 123 -4.19 2.84 17.40
C HIS A 123 -3.42 3.65 16.34
N THR A 124 -2.07 3.61 16.40
CA THR A 124 -1.23 4.27 15.39
C THR A 124 -1.50 3.72 13.99
N PHE A 125 -1.66 2.40 13.84
CA PHE A 125 -1.96 1.77 12.55
C PHE A 125 -3.33 2.17 12.00
N GLU A 126 -4.34 2.26 12.87
CA GLU A 126 -5.68 2.74 12.52
C GLU A 126 -5.65 4.19 12.04
N ASP A 127 -4.97 5.07 12.78
CA ASP A 127 -4.79 6.48 12.42
C ASP A 127 -4.09 6.68 11.07
N HIS A 128 -3.26 5.71 10.67
CA HIS A 128 -2.51 5.74 9.42
C HIS A 128 -3.20 5.00 8.27
N GLN A 129 -4.46 4.56 8.40
CA GLN A 129 -5.15 3.89 7.29
C GLN A 129 -5.28 4.80 6.06
N ASN A 130 -5.49 6.11 6.25
CA ASN A 130 -5.90 7.05 5.18
C ASN A 130 -4.71 7.69 4.44
N VAL A 131 -3.49 7.26 4.75
CA VAL A 131 -2.27 7.88 4.25
C VAL A 131 -2.17 7.91 2.73
N THR A 132 -2.49 6.79 2.05
CA THR A 132 -2.40 6.74 0.58
C THR A 132 -3.35 7.73 -0.07
N LEU A 133 -4.57 7.88 0.47
CA LEU A 133 -5.54 8.85 -0.02
C LEU A 133 -5.05 10.29 0.17
N LEU A 134 -4.54 10.63 1.37
CA LEU A 134 -3.98 11.96 1.64
C LEU A 134 -2.83 12.31 0.69
N LEU A 135 -1.97 11.34 0.38
CA LEU A 135 -0.88 11.54 -0.58
C LEU A 135 -1.39 11.70 -2.02
N GLY A 136 -2.42 10.96 -2.40
CA GLY A 136 -3.08 11.11 -3.71
C GLY A 136 -3.69 12.50 -3.89
N LEU A 137 -4.45 12.97 -2.90
CA LEU A 137 -5.05 14.30 -2.89
C LEU A 137 -3.99 15.40 -2.92
N ALA A 138 -2.97 15.28 -2.07
CA ALA A 138 -1.83 16.19 -2.05
C ALA A 138 -1.17 16.28 -3.43
N ARG A 139 -0.86 15.14 -4.04
CA ARG A 139 -0.22 15.10 -5.35
C ARG A 139 -1.08 15.77 -6.42
N ARG A 140 -2.37 15.42 -6.50
CA ARG A 140 -3.32 15.99 -7.48
C ARG A 140 -3.34 17.52 -7.40
N ARG A 141 -3.44 18.07 -6.18
CA ARG A 141 -3.44 19.52 -5.93
C ARG A 141 -2.10 20.16 -6.28
N LEU A 142 -0.99 19.57 -5.84
CA LEU A 142 0.35 20.13 -6.02
C LEU A 142 0.80 20.16 -7.49
N ILE A 143 0.51 19.11 -8.26
CA ILE A 143 0.90 19.04 -9.68
C ILE A 143 0.07 20.02 -10.52
N ARG A 144 -1.22 20.23 -10.19
CA ARG A 144 -2.03 21.26 -10.84
C ARG A 144 -1.46 22.67 -10.64
N LEU A 145 -0.88 22.94 -9.47
CA LEU A 145 -0.27 24.24 -9.15
C LEU A 145 1.15 24.38 -9.72
N ASP A 146 1.95 23.31 -9.65
CA ASP A 146 3.34 23.31 -10.08
C ASP A 146 3.74 21.93 -10.62
N PRO A 147 3.64 21.72 -11.95
CA PRO A 147 3.99 20.45 -12.59
C PRO A 147 5.46 20.05 -12.38
N THR A 148 6.36 21.00 -12.11
CA THR A 148 7.79 20.73 -11.92
C THR A 148 8.06 19.90 -10.65
N LEU A 149 7.10 19.83 -9.72
CA LEU A 149 7.20 19.02 -8.50
C LEU A 149 7.01 17.52 -8.74
N ALA A 150 6.52 17.10 -9.91
CA ALA A 150 6.19 15.70 -10.16
C ALA A 150 7.37 14.73 -9.94
N PRO A 151 8.59 14.96 -10.44
CA PRO A 151 9.73 14.06 -10.21
C PRO A 151 10.12 13.96 -8.74
N THR A 152 10.11 15.10 -8.03
CA THR A 152 10.43 15.16 -6.59
C THR A 152 9.42 14.36 -5.77
N LEU A 153 8.13 14.52 -6.08
CA LEU A 153 7.04 13.78 -5.45
C LEU A 153 7.12 12.28 -5.78
N ASP A 154 7.45 11.91 -7.01
CA ASP A 154 7.58 10.51 -7.43
C ASP A 154 8.71 9.79 -6.69
N ALA A 155 9.85 10.47 -6.55
CA ALA A 155 10.97 9.96 -5.78
C ALA A 155 10.60 9.82 -4.28
N PHE A 156 9.88 10.79 -3.73
CA PHE A 156 9.36 10.72 -2.36
C PHE A 156 8.38 9.56 -2.18
N PHE A 157 7.38 9.40 -3.05
CA PHE A 157 6.37 8.33 -2.95
C PHE A 157 7.01 6.95 -3.06
N SER A 158 7.97 6.77 -3.96
CA SER A 158 8.70 5.50 -4.11
C SER A 158 9.39 5.11 -2.80
N ARG A 159 10.15 6.04 -2.18
CA ARG A 159 10.79 5.79 -0.86
C ARG A 159 9.75 5.59 0.24
N PHE A 160 8.69 6.38 0.23
CA PHE A 160 7.63 6.36 1.22
C PHE A 160 6.92 5.00 1.25
N PHE A 161 6.45 4.50 0.12
CA PHE A 161 5.72 3.23 0.05
C PHE A 161 6.64 2.04 0.32
N VAL A 162 7.90 2.03 -0.13
CA VAL A 162 8.86 0.97 0.22
C VAL A 162 9.06 0.91 1.73
N SER A 163 9.34 2.05 2.37
CA SER A 163 9.49 2.10 3.81
C SER A 163 8.20 1.69 4.52
N ARG A 164 7.03 2.10 4.01
CA ARG A 164 5.74 1.80 4.60
C ARG A 164 5.41 0.31 4.55
N ILE A 165 5.69 -0.39 3.44
CA ILE A 165 5.49 -1.84 3.35
C ILE A 165 6.30 -2.55 4.44
N GLY A 166 7.58 -2.23 4.60
CA GLY A 166 8.41 -2.83 5.65
C GLY A 166 7.95 -2.49 7.07
N THR A 167 7.61 -1.23 7.35
CA THR A 167 7.07 -0.78 8.65
C THR A 167 5.76 -1.49 8.98
N HIS A 168 4.85 -1.60 8.00
CA HIS A 168 3.57 -2.27 8.19
C HIS A 168 3.73 -3.78 8.37
N LEU A 169 4.65 -4.42 7.63
CA LEU A 169 4.95 -5.84 7.79
C LEU A 169 5.42 -6.13 9.21
N LEU A 170 6.41 -5.38 9.72
CA LEU A 170 6.94 -5.56 11.07
C LEU A 170 5.88 -5.37 12.15
N GLY A 171 5.13 -4.27 12.08
CA GLY A 171 4.06 -4.03 13.03
C GLY A 171 2.95 -5.08 12.95
N ALA A 172 2.59 -5.53 11.74
CA ALA A 172 1.58 -6.58 11.53
C ALA A 172 2.01 -7.92 12.14
N CYS A 173 3.28 -8.32 11.98
CA CYS A 173 3.83 -9.52 12.60
C CYS A 173 3.69 -9.46 14.13
N PHE A 174 4.17 -8.36 14.74
CA PHE A 174 4.07 -8.17 16.18
C PHE A 174 2.61 -8.16 16.68
N LEU A 175 1.73 -7.41 16.00
CA LEU A 175 0.32 -7.32 16.38
C LEU A 175 -0.40 -8.67 16.31
N GLN A 176 -0.03 -9.52 15.34
CA GLN A 176 -0.60 -10.85 15.19
C GLN A 176 -0.09 -11.85 16.25
N GLN A 177 1.18 -11.75 16.63
CA GLN A 177 1.82 -12.71 17.54
C GLN A 177 1.58 -12.38 19.02
N ALA A 178 1.51 -11.10 19.36
CA ALA A 178 1.23 -10.61 20.69
C ALA A 178 -0.27 -10.28 20.89
N ALA A 179 -1.16 -10.97 20.16
CA ALA A 179 -2.59 -10.69 20.17
C ALA A 179 -3.17 -10.82 21.60
N LEU A 180 -3.76 -9.73 22.09
CA LEU A 180 -4.38 -9.70 23.41
C LEU A 180 -5.73 -10.45 23.40
N PRO A 181 -6.04 -11.24 24.45
CA PRO A 181 -7.35 -11.87 24.58
C PRO A 181 -8.47 -10.84 24.49
N GLY A 182 -9.38 -11.01 23.52
CA GLY A 182 -10.53 -10.11 23.32
C GLY A 182 -10.25 -8.80 22.55
N ALA A 183 -8.99 -8.49 22.20
CA ALA A 183 -8.69 -7.31 21.39
C ALA A 183 -8.96 -7.58 19.90
N ARG A 184 -9.71 -6.68 19.26
CA ARG A 184 -9.92 -6.73 17.81
C ARG A 184 -8.64 -6.27 17.12
N LYS A 185 -8.23 -7.00 16.08
CA LYS A 185 -7.09 -6.57 15.24
C LYS A 185 -7.44 -5.22 14.59
N PRO A 186 -6.51 -4.26 14.57
CA PRO A 186 -6.74 -2.97 13.93
C PRO A 186 -7.04 -3.13 12.45
N GLY A 187 -7.96 -2.30 11.94
CA GLY A 187 -8.32 -2.29 10.52
C GLY A 187 -7.10 -1.97 9.63
N GLY A 188 -7.03 -2.56 8.43
CA GLY A 188 -5.95 -2.29 7.48
C GLY A 188 -4.62 -2.98 7.77
N VAL A 189 -4.51 -3.78 8.84
CA VAL A 189 -3.40 -4.72 9.02
C VAL A 189 -3.67 -5.95 8.15
N ALA A 190 -3.01 -5.99 6.99
CA ALA A 190 -2.83 -7.22 6.23
C ALA A 190 -2.28 -8.30 7.18
N MET A 191 -2.83 -9.53 7.14
CA MET A 191 -2.30 -10.66 7.90
C MET A 191 -0.78 -10.72 7.72
N GLY A 192 -0.02 -10.32 8.74
CA GLY A 192 1.42 -10.11 8.66
C GLY A 192 2.21 -11.42 8.66
N VAL A 193 1.52 -12.55 8.62
CA VAL A 193 2.12 -13.88 8.71
C VAL A 193 1.94 -14.59 7.39
N LEU A 194 3.06 -15.17 6.92
CA LEU A 194 3.10 -16.05 5.76
C LEU A 194 2.09 -17.17 5.89
N GLN A 195 1.30 -17.37 4.84
CA GLN A 195 0.28 -18.39 4.79
C GLN A 195 0.31 -19.09 3.42
N PRO A 196 0.10 -20.41 3.39
CA PRO A 196 -0.25 -21.10 2.16
C PRO A 196 -1.51 -20.45 1.58
N THR A 197 -1.38 -19.87 0.40
CA THR A 197 -2.41 -19.07 -0.24
C THR A 197 -2.61 -19.57 -1.66
N CYS A 198 -3.86 -19.85 -2.03
CA CYS A 198 -4.22 -20.17 -3.40
C CYS A 198 -4.57 -18.88 -4.17
N PRO A 199 -3.82 -18.51 -5.24
CA PRO A 199 -4.14 -17.32 -6.03
C PRO A 199 -5.51 -17.40 -6.72
N ALA A 200 -5.92 -18.60 -7.14
CA ALA A 200 -7.18 -18.79 -7.86
C ALA A 200 -8.40 -18.48 -7.00
N THR A 201 -8.44 -19.00 -5.77
CA THR A 201 -9.53 -18.69 -4.82
C THR A 201 -9.55 -17.20 -4.48
N PHE A 202 -8.37 -16.60 -4.27
CA PHE A 202 -8.25 -15.15 -4.06
C PHE A 202 -8.84 -14.34 -5.22
N LEU A 203 -8.58 -14.74 -6.46
CA LEU A 203 -9.09 -14.05 -7.65
C LEU A 203 -10.61 -14.22 -7.80
N GLN A 204 -11.16 -15.39 -7.46
CA GLN A 204 -12.61 -15.64 -7.45
C GLN A 204 -13.31 -14.73 -6.44
N ASP A 205 -12.85 -14.73 -5.19
CA ASP A 205 -13.39 -13.88 -4.13
C ASP A 205 -13.31 -12.39 -4.49
N LEU A 206 -12.20 -11.98 -5.11
CA LEU A 206 -12.01 -10.60 -5.57
C LEU A 206 -12.95 -10.25 -6.72
N ALA A 207 -13.12 -11.12 -7.71
CA ALA A 207 -14.03 -10.89 -8.83
C ALA A 207 -15.48 -10.73 -8.35
N GLU A 208 -15.91 -11.56 -7.40
CA GLU A 208 -17.24 -11.46 -6.80
C GLU A 208 -17.40 -10.17 -6.00
N SER A 209 -16.42 -9.85 -5.14
CA SER A 209 -16.43 -8.61 -4.35
C SER A 209 -16.49 -7.37 -5.24
N ILE A 210 -15.68 -7.31 -6.30
CA ILE A 210 -15.66 -6.18 -7.25
C ILE A 210 -17.00 -6.05 -7.96
N ASN A 211 -17.56 -7.16 -8.47
CA ASN A 211 -18.87 -7.15 -9.13
C ASN A 211 -20.01 -6.76 -8.17
N SER A 212 -19.99 -7.21 -6.92
CA SER A 212 -21.03 -6.85 -5.94
C SER A 212 -20.99 -5.38 -5.52
N ALA A 213 -19.80 -4.77 -5.56
CA ALA A 213 -19.60 -3.40 -5.14
C ALA A 213 -19.71 -2.40 -6.31
N SER A 214 -19.61 -2.91 -7.54
CA SER A 214 -19.85 -2.13 -8.75
C SER A 214 -21.34 -2.08 -9.02
N GLY A 215 -21.94 -0.89 -9.08
CA GLY A 215 -23.34 -0.72 -9.48
C GLY A 215 -23.59 -0.94 -10.98
N GLY A 216 -22.54 -1.26 -11.75
CA GLY A 216 -22.56 -1.47 -13.19
C GLY A 216 -22.74 -2.93 -13.62
N PRO A 217 -22.55 -3.23 -14.91
CA PRO A 217 -22.76 -4.58 -15.44
C PRO A 217 -21.75 -5.58 -14.87
N ARG A 218 -22.23 -6.79 -14.55
CA ARG A 218 -21.38 -7.86 -14.01
C ARG A 218 -20.38 -8.32 -15.06
N VAL A 219 -19.09 -8.22 -14.76
CA VAL A 219 -18.01 -8.66 -15.65
C VAL A 219 -17.66 -10.13 -15.36
N PRO A 220 -17.79 -11.04 -16.35
CA PRO A 220 -17.37 -12.43 -16.18
C PRO A 220 -15.84 -12.55 -16.10
N VAL A 221 -15.34 -13.44 -15.24
CA VAL A 221 -13.91 -13.71 -15.06
C VAL A 221 -13.63 -15.20 -15.26
N GLU A 222 -12.83 -15.52 -16.28
CA GLU A 222 -12.44 -16.90 -16.62
C GLU A 222 -11.06 -17.21 -16.02
N ILE A 223 -10.98 -18.08 -15.01
CA ILE A 223 -9.71 -18.47 -14.39
C ILE A 223 -9.27 -19.83 -14.93
N LEU A 224 -8.08 -19.88 -15.52
CA LEU A 224 -7.49 -21.05 -16.18
C LEU A 224 -6.10 -21.38 -15.61
N GLY A 225 -5.63 -22.59 -15.86
CA GLY A 225 -4.30 -23.06 -15.47
C GLY A 225 -4.28 -23.77 -14.11
N ALA A 226 -3.25 -23.52 -13.31
CA ALA A 226 -3.04 -24.17 -12.01
C ALA A 226 -3.94 -23.56 -10.92
N THR A 227 -5.21 -23.97 -10.90
CA THR A 227 -6.24 -23.45 -9.97
C THR A 227 -6.13 -24.00 -8.54
N ASP A 228 -5.36 -25.06 -8.36
CA ASP A 228 -5.04 -25.70 -7.08
C ASP A 228 -3.67 -25.30 -6.53
N ALA A 229 -2.93 -24.44 -7.25
CA ALA A 229 -1.61 -23.97 -6.85
C ALA A 229 -1.65 -23.25 -5.48
N SER A 230 -0.80 -23.71 -4.55
CA SER A 230 -0.63 -23.08 -3.25
C SER A 230 0.77 -22.50 -3.13
N ILE A 231 0.85 -21.20 -2.82
CA ILE A 231 2.12 -20.50 -2.59
C ILE A 231 2.19 -20.01 -1.14
N LEU A 232 3.37 -20.10 -0.54
CA LEU A 232 3.62 -19.44 0.74
C LEU A 232 3.85 -17.95 0.50
N TYR A 233 2.88 -17.12 0.86
CA TYR A 233 2.92 -15.68 0.62
C TYR A 233 2.25 -14.89 1.76
N ILE A 234 2.35 -13.55 1.73
CA ILE A 234 1.64 -12.66 2.65
C ILE A 234 0.27 -12.28 2.03
N PRO A 235 -0.86 -12.80 2.56
CA PRO A 235 -2.15 -12.69 1.86
C PRO A 235 -2.61 -11.27 1.57
N GLY A 236 -2.37 -10.32 2.48
CA GLY A 236 -2.78 -8.94 2.24
C GLY A 236 -1.95 -8.23 1.16
N HIS A 237 -0.67 -8.57 1.00
CA HIS A 237 0.14 -8.06 -0.11
C HIS A 237 -0.26 -8.71 -1.43
N LEU A 238 -0.54 -10.02 -1.43
CA LEU A 238 -1.10 -10.71 -2.59
C LEU A 238 -2.40 -10.06 -3.05
N ARG A 239 -3.29 -9.77 -2.10
CA ARG A 239 -4.57 -9.09 -2.35
C ARG A 239 -4.37 -7.73 -3.01
N VAL A 240 -3.44 -6.91 -2.52
CA VAL A 240 -3.13 -5.61 -3.13
C VAL A 240 -2.70 -5.77 -4.59
N ILE A 241 -1.83 -6.74 -4.88
CA ILE A 241 -1.34 -6.97 -6.24
C ILE A 241 -2.48 -7.46 -7.15
N LEU A 242 -3.16 -8.54 -6.76
CA LEU A 242 -4.17 -9.20 -7.60
C LEU A 242 -5.43 -8.35 -7.78
N ARG A 243 -5.87 -7.65 -6.72
CA ARG A 243 -7.06 -6.79 -6.81
C ARG A 243 -6.84 -5.64 -7.78
N GLU A 244 -5.70 -4.95 -7.71
CA GLU A 244 -5.45 -3.80 -8.58
C GLU A 244 -5.34 -4.20 -10.05
N ILE A 245 -4.68 -5.32 -10.38
CA ILE A 245 -4.60 -5.77 -11.77
C ILE A 245 -5.96 -6.27 -12.29
N LEU A 246 -6.70 -7.03 -11.48
CA LEU A 246 -8.00 -7.59 -11.87
C LEU A 246 -9.06 -6.49 -12.02
N GLN A 247 -9.12 -5.59 -11.05
CA GLN A 247 -10.11 -4.52 -11.03
C GLN A 247 -9.94 -3.58 -12.22
N ASN A 248 -8.71 -3.21 -12.60
CA ASN A 248 -8.49 -2.34 -13.74
C ASN A 248 -8.96 -2.99 -15.05
N SER A 249 -8.68 -4.28 -15.25
CA SER A 249 -9.17 -5.02 -16.43
C SER A 249 -10.69 -5.19 -16.43
N MET A 250 -11.30 -5.46 -15.27
CA MET A 250 -12.77 -5.54 -15.15
C MET A 250 -13.43 -4.19 -15.45
N LEU A 251 -12.92 -3.11 -14.86
CA LEU A 251 -13.42 -1.76 -15.08
C LEU A 251 -13.32 -1.37 -16.56
N ALA A 252 -12.17 -1.62 -17.20
CA ALA A 252 -11.99 -1.33 -18.62
C ALA A 252 -13.00 -2.09 -19.50
N SER A 253 -13.26 -3.37 -19.19
CA SER A 253 -14.26 -4.17 -19.90
C SER A 253 -15.69 -3.64 -19.70
N ALA A 254 -16.05 -3.27 -18.46
CA ALA A 254 -17.35 -2.69 -18.14
C ALA A 254 -17.57 -1.35 -18.87
N THR A 255 -16.59 -0.44 -18.81
CA THR A 255 -16.67 0.86 -19.50
C THR A 255 -16.78 0.70 -21.02
N LEU A 256 -16.07 -0.27 -21.62
CA LEU A 256 -16.21 -0.55 -23.06
C LEU A 256 -17.61 -1.08 -23.41
N ALA A 257 -18.20 -1.91 -22.55
CA ALA A 257 -19.55 -2.43 -22.75
C ALA A 257 -20.58 -1.30 -22.73
N GLU A 258 -20.48 -0.41 -21.74
CA GLU A 258 -21.33 0.77 -21.61
C GLU A 258 -21.19 1.71 -22.81
N ALA A 259 -19.96 2.03 -23.23
CA ALA A 259 -19.70 2.89 -24.39
C ALA A 259 -20.27 2.34 -25.70
N HIS A 260 -20.37 1.02 -25.85
CA HIS A 260 -20.94 0.35 -27.02
C HIS A 260 -22.41 -0.07 -26.83
N GLY A 261 -23.06 0.31 -25.72
CA GLY A 261 -24.45 -0.05 -25.43
C GLY A 261 -24.69 -1.56 -25.33
N LYS A 262 -23.67 -2.35 -24.98
CA LYS A 262 -23.77 -3.80 -24.82
C LYS A 262 -24.26 -4.14 -23.41
N SER A 263 -25.19 -5.08 -23.31
CA SER A 263 -25.70 -5.56 -22.02
C SER A 263 -24.69 -6.38 -21.22
N GLU A 264 -23.74 -7.03 -21.89
CA GLU A 264 -22.77 -7.92 -21.25
C GLU A 264 -21.32 -7.54 -21.62
N PRO A 265 -20.48 -7.23 -20.61
CA PRO A 265 -19.05 -7.01 -20.79
C PRO A 265 -18.32 -8.26 -21.27
N ILE A 266 -17.21 -8.05 -21.98
CA ILE A 266 -16.35 -9.16 -22.41
C ILE A 266 -15.66 -9.77 -21.19
N ALA A 267 -15.58 -11.11 -21.14
CA ALA A 267 -14.92 -11.80 -20.06
C ALA A 267 -13.43 -11.43 -19.94
N VAL A 268 -13.00 -11.17 -18.70
CA VAL A 268 -11.59 -11.01 -18.36
C VAL A 268 -10.99 -12.39 -18.13
N ARG A 269 -9.93 -12.73 -18.85
CA ARG A 269 -9.27 -14.03 -18.72
C ARG A 269 -8.10 -13.93 -17.77
N VAL A 270 -8.02 -14.83 -16.80
CA VAL A 270 -6.92 -14.96 -15.88
C VAL A 270 -6.25 -16.31 -16.05
N GLN A 271 -4.96 -16.33 -16.34
CA GLN A 271 -4.18 -17.56 -16.45
C GLN A 271 -3.14 -17.64 -15.34
N ILE A 272 -3.17 -18.73 -14.60
CA ILE A 272 -2.26 -19.03 -13.49
C ILE A 272 -1.31 -20.13 -13.92
N ASN A 273 -0.02 -19.82 -13.98
CA ASN A 273 1.03 -20.80 -14.28
C ASN A 273 1.89 -20.98 -13.02
N GLN A 274 1.97 -22.20 -12.50
CA GLN A 274 2.83 -22.54 -11.37
C GLN A 274 4.22 -22.95 -11.88
N GLY A 275 5.25 -22.27 -11.38
CA GLY A 275 6.65 -22.64 -11.59
C GLY A 275 7.28 -23.18 -10.32
N GLN A 276 8.58 -23.49 -10.40
CA GLN A 276 9.34 -24.00 -9.25
C GLN A 276 9.51 -22.98 -8.12
N PHE A 277 9.60 -21.69 -8.45
CA PHE A 277 9.94 -20.62 -7.50
C PHE A 277 8.81 -19.62 -7.26
N GLY A 278 7.58 -19.96 -7.67
CA GLY A 278 6.43 -19.08 -7.55
C GLY A 278 5.39 -19.29 -8.64
N VAL A 279 4.55 -18.27 -8.84
CA VAL A 279 3.47 -18.30 -9.85
C VAL A 279 3.53 -17.07 -10.75
N PHE A 280 3.14 -17.27 -12.00
CA PHE A 280 2.81 -16.20 -12.92
C PHE A 280 1.30 -16.11 -13.06
N VAL A 281 0.75 -14.94 -12.73
CA VAL A 281 -0.67 -14.62 -12.96
C VAL A 281 -0.74 -13.65 -14.12
N THR A 282 -1.40 -14.06 -15.20
CA THR A 282 -1.64 -13.21 -16.38
C THR A 282 -3.11 -12.82 -16.40
N VAL A 283 -3.42 -11.53 -16.35
CA VAL A 283 -4.78 -10.99 -16.49
C VAL A 283 -4.89 -10.35 -17.87
N SER A 284 -5.82 -10.81 -18.69
CA SER A 284 -6.00 -10.38 -20.09
C SER A 284 -7.42 -9.87 -20.29
N ASP A 285 -7.54 -8.62 -20.73
CA ASP A 285 -8.80 -8.02 -21.17
C ASP A 285 -8.81 -7.79 -22.69
N LYS A 286 -10.01 -7.52 -23.22
CA LYS A 286 -10.23 -7.08 -24.61
C LYS A 286 -10.89 -5.71 -24.63
N ALA A 287 -10.39 -4.81 -23.80
CA ALA A 287 -11.00 -3.52 -23.51
C ALA A 287 -10.42 -2.36 -24.35
N GLY A 288 -9.91 -2.64 -25.56
CA GLY A 288 -9.42 -1.59 -26.47
C GLY A 288 -7.99 -1.11 -26.22
N GLY A 289 -7.33 -1.56 -25.15
CA GLY A 289 -5.93 -1.24 -24.86
C GLY A 289 -5.73 0.16 -24.27
N ILE A 290 -4.47 0.52 -23.99
CA ILE A 290 -4.09 1.74 -23.27
C ILE A 290 -3.11 2.57 -24.09
N VAL A 291 -3.42 3.86 -24.27
CA VAL A 291 -2.51 4.84 -24.87
C VAL A 291 -1.50 5.29 -23.81
N ASN A 292 -0.23 5.50 -24.18
CA ASN A 292 0.84 5.96 -23.29
C ASN A 292 1.04 5.10 -22.03
N SER A 293 1.18 3.79 -22.22
CA SER A 293 1.35 2.80 -21.14
C SER A 293 2.50 3.09 -20.16
N GLU A 294 3.54 3.82 -20.57
CA GLU A 294 4.66 4.20 -19.71
C GLU A 294 4.23 5.08 -18.53
N ARG A 295 3.22 5.93 -18.74
CA ARG A 295 2.71 6.89 -17.74
C ARG A 295 1.93 6.22 -16.62
N LEU A 296 1.45 4.99 -16.81
CA LEU A 296 0.72 4.22 -15.80
C LEU A 296 1.54 3.94 -14.53
N TRP A 297 2.87 3.97 -14.65
CA TRP A 297 3.77 3.75 -13.52
C TRP A 297 4.12 5.02 -12.77
N SER A 298 3.80 6.18 -13.33
CA SER A 298 3.92 7.46 -12.64
C SER A 298 2.82 7.56 -11.58
N TRP A 299 3.19 8.00 -10.39
CA TRP A 299 2.23 8.16 -9.30
C TRP A 299 1.12 9.12 -9.73
N GLY A 300 -0.11 8.91 -9.27
CA GLY A 300 -1.17 9.89 -9.42
C GLY A 300 -1.71 10.11 -10.84
N GLN A 301 -1.30 9.31 -11.82
CA GLN A 301 -1.84 9.38 -13.17
C GLN A 301 -2.90 8.29 -13.33
N ASP A 302 -4.15 8.71 -13.43
CA ASP A 302 -5.27 7.83 -13.78
C ASP A 302 -5.75 8.20 -15.18
N PRO A 303 -5.64 7.32 -16.18
CA PRO A 303 -6.15 7.58 -17.52
C PRO A 303 -7.63 7.99 -17.54
N ALA A 304 -8.45 7.47 -16.62
CA ALA A 304 -9.86 7.83 -16.50
C ALA A 304 -10.07 9.27 -15.98
N LEU A 305 -9.12 9.81 -15.21
CA LEU A 305 -9.12 11.20 -14.74
C LEU A 305 -8.35 12.15 -15.67
N LEU A 306 -7.67 11.61 -16.69
CA LEU A 306 -6.96 12.37 -17.72
C LEU A 306 -7.86 12.68 -18.93
N GLN A 307 -8.98 11.96 -19.12
CA GLN A 307 -9.95 12.27 -20.17
C GLN A 307 -10.63 13.65 -19.96
N ASP A 308 -10.75 14.11 -18.71
CA ASP A 308 -11.25 15.46 -18.39
C ASP A 308 -10.24 16.59 -18.67
N LEU A 309 -9.03 16.26 -19.17
CA LEU A 309 -7.91 17.19 -19.31
C LEU A 309 -7.43 17.38 -20.75
N GLU A 310 -8.08 16.78 -21.75
CA GLU A 310 -7.89 17.22 -23.14
C GLU A 310 -8.65 18.55 -23.31
N PRO A 311 -7.97 19.70 -23.49
CA PRO A 311 -8.68 20.91 -23.87
C PRO A 311 -9.21 20.68 -25.28
N GLU A 312 -10.54 20.73 -25.44
CA GLU A 312 -11.19 20.77 -26.76
C GLU A 312 -10.55 21.88 -27.61
N ALA A 313 -9.59 21.50 -28.43
CA ALA A 313 -8.92 22.39 -29.37
C ALA A 313 -9.90 22.70 -30.50
N GLY A 314 -10.78 23.68 -30.29
CA GLY A 314 -11.68 24.10 -31.37
C GLY A 314 -12.80 25.09 -31.08
N ALA A 315 -13.14 25.41 -29.82
CA ALA A 315 -14.27 26.33 -29.55
C ALA A 315 -13.81 27.75 -29.18
N PRO A 316 -14.01 28.77 -30.04
CA PRO A 316 -13.74 30.15 -29.68
C PRO A 316 -14.87 30.66 -28.78
N GLY A 317 -14.65 30.65 -27.46
CA GLY A 317 -15.61 31.21 -26.50
C GLY A 317 -15.39 30.92 -25.01
N GLY A 318 -14.27 30.28 -24.62
CA GLY A 318 -14.05 29.83 -23.25
C GLY A 318 -13.43 30.87 -22.32
N ALA A 319 -14.22 31.83 -21.86
CA ALA A 319 -13.98 32.47 -20.58
C ALA A 319 -15.16 32.12 -19.66
N GLN A 320 -14.85 31.73 -18.42
CA GLN A 320 -15.75 31.65 -17.27
C GLN A 320 -16.35 30.26 -16.92
N LYS A 321 -15.59 29.49 -16.13
CA LYS A 321 -16.07 28.86 -14.89
C LYS A 321 -14.89 28.39 -14.03
N LEU A 322 -14.29 29.33 -13.29
CA LEU A 322 -13.58 29.01 -12.06
C LEU A 322 -14.62 29.05 -10.93
N SER A 323 -15.24 27.92 -10.60
CA SER A 323 -15.95 27.74 -9.33
C SER A 323 -15.05 26.98 -8.37
N SER A 324 -14.69 27.64 -7.28
CA SER A 324 -13.86 27.16 -6.17
C SER A 324 -14.65 26.34 -5.14
N GLU A 325 -15.86 25.88 -5.46
CA GLU A 325 -16.80 25.26 -4.52
C GLU A 325 -16.91 23.72 -4.68
N ASP A 326 -16.37 23.14 -5.75
CA ASP A 326 -16.54 21.70 -6.06
C ASP A 326 -15.47 20.79 -5.40
N SER A 327 -14.47 21.35 -4.70
CA SER A 327 -13.34 20.57 -4.15
C SER A 327 -13.57 19.90 -2.81
N GLU A 328 -14.53 20.36 -1.99
CA GLU A 328 -14.82 19.76 -0.68
C GLU A 328 -15.76 18.55 -0.79
N GLY A 329 -16.76 18.61 -1.67
CA GLY A 329 -17.68 17.50 -1.94
C GLY A 329 -17.01 16.28 -2.56
N GLU A 330 -16.08 16.47 -3.50
CA GLU A 330 -15.28 15.37 -4.09
C GLU A 330 -14.43 14.64 -3.05
N GLU A 331 -13.89 15.33 -2.04
CA GLU A 331 -13.06 14.70 -1.01
C GLU A 331 -13.90 13.82 -0.08
N GLU A 332 -15.10 14.26 0.26
CA GLU A 332 -16.04 13.51 1.08
C GLU A 332 -16.59 12.28 0.33
N GLU A 333 -16.84 12.39 -0.97
CA GLU A 333 -17.24 11.27 -1.84
C GLU A 333 -16.09 10.27 -2.08
N LEU A 334 -14.85 10.73 -2.26
CA LEU A 334 -13.67 9.86 -2.34
C LEU A 334 -13.39 9.14 -1.01
N LEU A 335 -13.60 9.82 0.12
CA LEU A 335 -13.55 9.24 1.46
C LEU A 335 -14.69 8.21 1.67
N ALA A 336 -15.89 8.48 1.15
CA ALA A 336 -17.03 7.58 1.19
C ALA A 336 -16.83 6.35 0.29
N SER A 337 -16.22 6.50 -0.90
CA SER A 337 -15.84 5.39 -1.81
C SER A 337 -14.85 4.42 -1.16
N ARG A 338 -14.22 4.82 -0.06
CA ARG A 338 -13.32 3.99 0.74
C ARG A 338 -14.05 3.03 1.67
N THR A 339 -15.31 3.33 2.04
CA THR A 339 -16.15 2.45 2.84
C THR A 339 -16.57 1.19 2.07
N SER A 340 -16.58 1.24 0.73
CA SER A 340 -16.85 0.09 -0.12
C SER A 340 -15.60 -0.77 -0.38
N GLY A 341 -14.40 -0.31 -0.01
CA GLY A 341 -13.15 -1.04 -0.25
C GLY A 341 -12.82 -1.22 -1.73
N VAL A 342 -13.42 -0.43 -2.62
CA VAL A 342 -13.48 -0.76 -4.05
C VAL A 342 -12.21 -0.43 -4.81
N ARG A 343 -11.55 0.72 -4.66
CA ARG A 343 -10.36 1.07 -5.50
C ARG A 343 -9.30 1.85 -4.72
N MET A 344 -8.02 1.65 -5.01
CA MET A 344 -6.99 2.57 -4.52
C MET A 344 -7.15 3.92 -5.24
N PRO A 345 -7.36 5.02 -4.51
CA PRO A 345 -7.80 6.27 -5.12
C PRO A 345 -6.70 6.92 -5.97
N LEU A 346 -7.12 7.68 -6.99
CA LEU A 346 -6.33 8.71 -7.66
C LEU A 346 -5.07 8.18 -8.38
N GLY A 347 -5.10 7.01 -9.01
CA GLY A 347 -3.97 6.52 -9.82
C GLY A 347 -2.76 6.02 -9.02
N PHE A 348 -2.93 5.66 -7.75
CA PHE A 348 -1.86 5.05 -6.93
C PHE A 348 -1.87 3.52 -6.98
N GLY A 349 -2.96 2.90 -7.45
CA GLY A 349 -3.17 1.45 -7.44
C GLY A 349 -2.06 0.62 -8.09
N LEU A 350 -1.86 0.78 -9.40
CA LEU A 350 -0.85 0.03 -10.17
C LEU A 350 0.59 0.29 -9.67
N PRO A 351 1.02 1.54 -9.41
CA PRO A 351 2.33 1.78 -8.80
C PRO A 351 2.53 1.07 -7.46
N VAL A 352 1.54 1.11 -6.54
CA VAL A 352 1.62 0.41 -5.25
C VAL A 352 1.67 -1.11 -5.46
N ALA A 353 0.84 -1.66 -6.34
CA ALA A 353 0.82 -3.09 -6.64
C ALA A 353 2.19 -3.57 -7.17
N ARG A 354 2.76 -2.88 -8.15
CA ARG A 354 4.09 -3.21 -8.69
C ARG A 354 5.18 -3.10 -7.65
N LEU A 355 5.17 -2.02 -6.86
CA LEU A 355 6.15 -1.80 -5.80
C LEU A 355 6.05 -2.87 -4.71
N THR A 356 4.83 -3.32 -4.39
CA THR A 356 4.58 -4.44 -3.46
C THR A 356 5.10 -5.76 -4.01
N ALA A 357 4.89 -6.05 -5.30
CA ALA A 357 5.45 -7.25 -5.93
C ALA A 357 6.99 -7.22 -5.90
N ARG A 358 7.59 -6.10 -6.29
CA ARG A 358 9.05 -5.90 -6.31
C ARG A 358 9.69 -6.00 -4.93
N TYR A 359 9.02 -5.53 -3.89
CA TYR A 359 9.52 -5.62 -2.52
C TYR A 359 9.89 -7.06 -2.13
N PHE A 360 9.18 -8.05 -2.69
CA PHE A 360 9.41 -9.47 -2.43
C PHE A 360 10.13 -10.22 -3.56
N GLY A 361 10.74 -9.52 -4.52
CA GLY A 361 11.46 -10.14 -5.64
C GLY A 361 10.59 -10.51 -6.85
N GLY A 362 9.32 -10.13 -6.84
CA GLY A 362 8.41 -10.23 -7.98
C GLY A 362 8.47 -9.02 -8.91
N ASP A 363 7.52 -8.94 -9.85
CA ASP A 363 7.28 -7.73 -10.65
C ASP A 363 5.86 -7.76 -11.21
N VAL A 364 5.33 -6.58 -11.55
CA VAL A 364 4.12 -6.45 -12.37
C VAL A 364 4.51 -5.72 -13.64
N ARG A 365 4.22 -6.34 -14.79
CA ARG A 365 4.47 -5.79 -16.12
C ARG A 365 3.18 -5.82 -16.91
N LEU A 366 3.08 -4.98 -17.93
CA LEU A 366 1.92 -4.96 -18.80
C LEU A 366 2.35 -4.83 -20.25
N GLN A 367 1.56 -5.42 -21.13
CA GLN A 367 1.65 -5.27 -22.57
C GLN A 367 0.26 -4.96 -23.08
N THR A 368 0.13 -3.87 -23.82
CA THR A 368 -1.16 -3.41 -24.32
C THR A 368 -1.11 -3.30 -25.85
N LEU A 369 -2.21 -3.68 -26.49
CA LEU A 369 -2.40 -3.55 -27.93
C LEU A 369 -3.60 -2.62 -28.15
N LEU A 370 -3.30 -1.43 -28.67
CA LEU A 370 -4.31 -0.42 -28.95
C LEU A 370 -5.35 -0.96 -29.94
N GLY A 371 -6.63 -0.73 -29.64
CA GLY A 371 -7.77 -1.26 -30.39
C GLY A 371 -8.16 -2.69 -30.02
N TYR A 372 -7.38 -3.40 -29.20
CA TYR A 372 -7.68 -4.77 -28.78
C TYR A 372 -7.87 -4.90 -27.28
N GLY A 373 -6.83 -4.70 -26.48
CA GLY A 373 -6.86 -5.01 -25.05
C GLY A 373 -5.49 -5.01 -24.40
N THR A 374 -5.46 -5.39 -23.12
CA THR A 374 -4.25 -5.37 -22.30
C THR A 374 -4.02 -6.70 -21.58
N ASN A 375 -2.76 -7.13 -21.57
CA ASN A 375 -2.27 -8.24 -20.76
C ASN A 375 -1.38 -7.70 -19.64
N VAL A 376 -1.71 -8.06 -18.40
CA VAL A 376 -0.92 -7.76 -17.21
C VAL A 376 -0.30 -9.05 -16.68
N TYR A 377 1.02 -9.05 -16.53
CA TYR A 377 1.82 -10.17 -16.05
C TYR A 377 2.32 -9.86 -14.64
N ALA A 378 1.84 -10.62 -13.66
CA ALA A 378 2.33 -10.55 -12.28
C ALA A 378 3.18 -11.78 -11.97
N HIS A 379 4.47 -11.56 -11.69
CA HIS A 379 5.37 -12.55 -11.14
C HIS A 379 5.32 -12.50 -9.62
N ILE A 380 4.92 -13.60 -8.98
CA ILE A 380 4.73 -13.70 -7.54
C ILE A 380 5.61 -14.83 -7.03
N PRO A 381 6.79 -14.51 -6.47
CA PRO A 381 7.71 -15.51 -5.97
C PRO A 381 7.15 -16.17 -4.71
N GLN A 382 7.52 -17.43 -4.49
CA GLN A 382 7.25 -18.10 -3.22
C GLN A 382 8.20 -17.57 -2.16
N LEU A 383 7.68 -17.15 -1.00
CA LEU A 383 8.48 -16.49 0.04
C LEU A 383 9.23 -17.45 0.98
N GLN A 384 9.55 -18.66 0.51
CA GLN A 384 10.41 -19.57 1.26
C GLN A 384 11.84 -19.03 1.23
N GLY A 385 12.49 -18.96 2.40
CA GLY A 385 13.95 -18.85 2.42
C GLY A 385 14.54 -20.10 1.77
N ASN A 386 15.58 -19.94 0.94
CA ASN A 386 16.37 -21.07 0.46
C ASN A 386 16.90 -21.88 1.66
N ILE A 387 16.18 -22.94 2.05
CA ILE A 387 16.72 -23.98 2.90
C ILE A 387 17.50 -24.90 1.95
N GLY A 388 18.78 -24.61 1.79
CA GLY A 388 19.72 -25.47 1.07
C GLY A 388 20.15 -24.94 -0.30
N SER A 389 21.09 -23.99 -0.29
CA SER A 389 22.30 -24.01 -1.14
C SER A 389 23.09 -22.74 -0.88
N ASP A 390 24.39 -22.91 -0.67
CA ASP A 390 25.40 -21.86 -0.59
C ASP A 390 25.46 -21.05 -1.89
N ASP A 391 24.46 -20.21 -2.15
CA ASP A 391 24.56 -19.21 -3.20
C ASP A 391 24.30 -17.82 -2.63
N SER A 392 25.41 -17.11 -2.46
CA SER A 392 25.56 -15.70 -2.12
C SER A 392 24.85 -14.71 -3.06
N SER A 393 24.07 -15.20 -4.03
CA SER A 393 23.13 -14.39 -4.82
C SER A 393 21.79 -14.29 -4.11
N ALA A 394 21.78 -13.64 -2.95
CA ALA A 394 20.55 -13.04 -2.44
C ALA A 394 19.92 -12.21 -3.56
N SER A 395 18.60 -12.22 -3.68
CA SER A 395 17.81 -11.37 -4.58
C SER A 395 18.11 -9.89 -4.26
N ILE A 396 19.19 -9.41 -4.85
CA ILE A 396 19.68 -8.04 -4.76
C ILE A 396 18.80 -7.23 -5.71
N ILE A 397 17.78 -6.57 -5.15
CA ILE A 397 17.25 -5.36 -5.77
C ILE A 397 18.02 -4.21 -5.13
N ARG A 398 19.04 -3.72 -5.86
CA ARG A 398 19.67 -2.42 -5.57
C ARG A 398 18.67 -1.30 -5.87
N PRO A 399 18.69 -0.19 -5.10
CA PRO A 399 17.81 0.95 -5.30
C PRO A 399 17.91 1.54 -6.71
#